data_AF-A0AAN6RTY6-F1
#
_entry.id   AF-A0AAN6RTY6-F1
#
_cell.length_a   1.000
_cell.length_b   1.000
_cell.length_c   1.000
_cell.angle_alpha   90.00
_cell.angle_beta   90.00
_cell.angle_gamma   90.00
#
_symmetry.space_group_name_H-M   'P 1'
#
loop_
_entity.id
_entity.type
_entity.pdbx_description
1 polymer ?
#
loop_
_entity_poly.entity_id
_entity_poly.type
_entity_poly.pdbx_seq_one_letter_code
_entity_poly.pdbx_strand_id
1 'polypeptide(L)'
;MWLTEDRWWPDLACALRDGVVGTERETASTGADGVTTLPLLTGKEIDMGHGKVRYLAEGTLPGMHPTLVAHIRKQVRVLRGHQLRSHFAPAVGIRNDGLWKVWRYGERHEATGRYLLKLDLEQVTGQVSMTELLKVPQPSDLDDWDLYKRLVAEGVIVRDNTTNPTMAKSKDSKPAKGGAADKGGKGDKSDNKSKKGGKGGGSKADADDSGKATKVKGAQSINVRHILCEKFSKSEEAMERLRNGDKFDAVAREMSEDKANKGGSLGWQTKGNLDPDFEKVAFELAASTVDSPKYERVKTGFGYHIIMVEGRK
;
A
#
# COMPACT_ATOMS: atom_id res chain seq x y z
N MET A 1 4.58 18.85 -22.16
CA MET A 1 4.59 17.40 -21.88
C MET A 1 3.43 17.15 -20.95
N TRP A 2 2.32 16.63 -21.48
CA TRP A 2 1.09 16.42 -20.70
C TRP A 2 1.39 15.36 -19.62
N LEU A 3 1.14 15.68 -18.36
CA LEU A 3 1.29 14.73 -17.27
C LEU A 3 0.30 13.57 -17.50
N THR A 4 0.81 12.35 -17.47
CA THR A 4 0.04 11.14 -17.79
C THR A 4 -1.06 10.88 -16.77
N GLU A 5 -2.18 10.41 -17.28
CA GLU A 5 -3.29 9.87 -16.50
C GLU A 5 -2.83 8.55 -15.87
N ASP A 6 -2.75 8.47 -14.53
CA ASP A 6 -2.13 7.40 -13.71
C ASP A 6 -1.12 7.92 -12.68
N ARG A 7 -0.68 9.17 -12.79
CA ARG A 7 0.24 9.75 -11.81
C ARG A 7 -0.28 9.63 -10.37
N TRP A 8 0.62 9.26 -9.47
CA TRP A 8 0.36 9.13 -8.05
C TRP A 8 1.32 10.01 -7.24
N TRP A 9 0.84 10.53 -6.11
CA TRP A 9 1.63 11.29 -5.15
C TRP A 9 1.31 10.88 -3.72
N PRO A 10 2.26 10.98 -2.78
CA PRO A 10 1.98 10.79 -1.36
C PRO A 10 0.99 11.83 -0.80
N ASP A 11 1.08 13.08 -1.25
CA ASP A 11 0.24 14.18 -0.78
C ASP A 11 0.09 15.32 -1.82
N LEU A 12 -0.70 16.34 -1.46
CA LEU A 12 -0.90 17.50 -2.34
C LEU A 12 0.33 18.38 -2.46
N ALA A 13 1.25 18.38 -1.48
CA ALA A 13 2.49 19.15 -1.58
C ALA A 13 3.37 18.61 -2.72
N CYS A 14 3.43 17.28 -2.87
CA CYS A 14 4.10 16.64 -4.00
C CYS A 14 3.39 16.92 -5.33
N ALA A 15 2.05 16.93 -5.35
CA ALA A 15 1.29 17.31 -6.55
C ALA A 15 1.47 18.79 -6.92
N LEU A 16 1.59 19.69 -5.93
CA LEU A 16 1.86 21.11 -6.10
C LEU A 16 3.27 21.32 -6.68
N ARG A 17 4.28 20.64 -6.11
CA ARG A 17 5.66 20.66 -6.62
C ARG A 17 5.72 20.26 -8.09
N ASP A 18 4.95 19.24 -8.46
CA ASP A 18 4.87 18.75 -9.85
C ASP A 18 3.97 19.65 -10.73
N GLY A 19 3.41 20.73 -10.20
CA GLY A 19 2.64 21.75 -10.93
C GLY A 19 1.21 21.34 -11.29
N VAL A 20 0.68 20.26 -10.71
CA VAL A 20 -0.65 19.71 -11.02
C VAL A 20 -1.78 20.48 -10.35
N VAL A 21 -1.50 21.04 -9.18
CA VAL A 21 -2.42 21.89 -8.41
C VAL A 21 -1.76 23.25 -8.19
N GLY A 22 -2.57 24.28 -7.92
CA GLY A 22 -2.07 25.62 -7.59
C GLY A 22 -1.90 25.86 -6.09
N THR A 23 -2.30 24.90 -5.24
CA THR A 23 -2.22 25.00 -3.77
C THR A 23 -2.24 23.62 -3.11
N GLU A 24 -1.72 23.52 -1.90
CA GLU A 24 -1.76 22.30 -1.07
C GLU A 24 -3.11 22.10 -0.35
N ARG A 25 -4.04 23.05 -0.50
CA ARG A 25 -5.38 22.96 0.07
C ARG A 25 -6.27 22.09 -0.81
N GLU A 26 -7.18 21.35 -0.17
CA GLU A 26 -8.27 20.65 -0.87
C GLU A 26 -9.30 21.66 -1.41
N THR A 27 -8.92 22.37 -2.47
CA THR A 27 -9.76 23.32 -3.20
C THR A 27 -9.43 23.25 -4.68
N ALA A 28 -10.42 23.55 -5.53
CA ALA A 28 -10.19 23.61 -6.96
C ALA A 28 -9.21 24.74 -7.28
N SER A 29 -8.13 24.42 -7.98
CA SER A 29 -7.05 25.34 -8.32
C SER A 29 -6.44 25.00 -9.68
N THR A 30 -5.89 26.00 -10.35
CA THR A 30 -5.22 25.81 -11.65
C THR A 30 -3.75 25.50 -11.41
N GLY A 31 -3.28 24.38 -11.95
CA GLY A 31 -1.87 24.00 -11.91
C GLY A 31 -1.00 24.91 -12.79
N ALA A 32 0.32 24.78 -12.65
CA ALA A 32 1.29 25.44 -13.52
C ALA A 32 1.16 25.01 -15.00
N ASP A 33 0.53 23.86 -15.24
CA ASP A 33 0.18 23.36 -16.57
C ASP A 33 -1.07 24.01 -17.18
N GLY A 34 -1.71 24.94 -16.46
CA GLY A 34 -2.90 25.66 -16.93
C GLY A 34 -4.21 24.87 -16.81
N VAL A 35 -4.18 23.65 -16.27
CA VAL A 35 -5.37 22.82 -16.08
C VAL A 35 -5.98 23.07 -14.70
N THR A 36 -7.29 23.34 -14.65
CA THR A 36 -8.01 23.39 -13.38
C THR A 36 -8.14 21.98 -12.81
N THR A 37 -7.61 21.80 -11.61
CA THR A 37 -7.60 20.53 -10.88
C THR A 37 -8.51 20.61 -9.67
N LEU A 38 -9.36 19.60 -9.52
CA LEU A 38 -10.28 19.36 -8.43
C LEU A 38 -9.77 18.19 -7.57
N PRO A 39 -9.13 18.48 -6.43
CA PRO A 39 -8.79 17.43 -5.47
C PRO A 39 -10.04 17.01 -4.68
N LEU A 40 -10.31 15.71 -4.67
CA LEU A 40 -11.32 15.02 -3.86
C LEU A 40 -10.57 14.09 -2.90
N LEU A 41 -10.08 14.63 -1.79
CA LEU A 41 -9.29 13.90 -0.80
C LEU A 41 -10.14 13.34 0.32
N THR A 42 -11.19 14.07 0.68
CA THR A 42 -12.14 13.73 1.74
C THR A 42 -13.58 13.80 1.21
N GLY A 43 -14.57 13.45 2.04
CA GLY A 43 -15.98 13.41 1.64
C GLY A 43 -16.44 12.02 1.22
N LYS A 44 -17.44 11.96 0.33
CA LYS A 44 -18.04 10.71 -0.14
C LYS A 44 -18.39 10.81 -1.63
N GLU A 45 -18.13 9.76 -2.38
CA GLU A 45 -18.68 9.60 -3.74
C GLU A 45 -19.74 8.51 -3.78
N ILE A 46 -20.70 8.70 -4.69
CA ILE A 46 -21.73 7.73 -5.04
C ILE A 46 -21.60 7.50 -6.54
N ASP A 47 -21.33 6.25 -6.92
CA ASP A 47 -21.35 5.85 -8.33
C ASP A 47 -22.80 5.90 -8.84
N MET A 48 -23.01 6.65 -9.92
CA MET A 48 -24.31 6.77 -10.59
C MET A 48 -24.36 5.96 -11.88
N GLY A 49 -23.32 5.18 -12.19
CA GLY A 49 -23.18 4.40 -13.41
C GLY A 49 -22.78 5.23 -14.62
N HIS A 50 -22.37 4.55 -15.70
CA HIS A 50 -22.03 5.16 -16.99
C HIS A 50 -20.98 6.29 -16.90
N GLY A 51 -19.98 6.12 -16.03
CA GLY A 51 -18.92 7.12 -15.84
C GLY A 51 -19.37 8.37 -15.09
N LYS A 52 -20.53 8.34 -14.42
CA LYS A 52 -21.04 9.46 -13.63
C LYS A 52 -20.89 9.18 -12.14
N VAL A 53 -20.44 10.19 -11.40
CA VAL A 53 -20.33 10.12 -9.95
C VAL A 53 -20.95 11.34 -9.31
N ARG A 54 -21.48 11.15 -8.10
CA ARG A 54 -21.93 12.23 -7.24
C ARG A 54 -21.01 12.35 -6.05
N TYR A 55 -20.36 13.49 -5.93
CA TYR A 55 -19.53 13.83 -4.78
C TYR A 55 -20.34 14.63 -3.76
N LEU A 56 -20.13 14.31 -2.48
CA LEU A 56 -20.74 14.94 -1.32
C LEU A 56 -19.66 15.27 -0.28
N ALA A 57 -19.66 16.51 0.19
CA ALA A 57 -18.78 16.94 1.27
C ALA A 57 -19.51 17.87 2.23
N GLU A 58 -19.08 17.85 3.50
CA GLU A 58 -19.57 18.74 4.54
C GLU A 58 -18.39 19.48 5.13
N GLY A 59 -18.53 20.79 5.37
CA GLY A 59 -17.44 21.55 5.95
C GLY A 59 -17.64 23.05 5.93
N THR A 60 -16.52 23.77 5.97
CA THR A 60 -16.46 25.23 5.84
C THR A 60 -16.37 25.65 4.38
N LEU A 61 -16.77 26.89 4.07
CA LEU A 61 -16.79 27.46 2.71
C LEU A 61 -15.52 27.20 1.86
N PRO A 62 -14.27 27.28 2.38
CA PRO A 62 -13.08 26.96 1.58
C PRO A 62 -13.05 25.54 1.00
N GLY A 63 -13.61 24.56 1.71
CA GLY A 63 -13.73 23.16 1.26
C GLY A 63 -14.92 22.91 0.34
N MET A 64 -15.73 23.93 0.05
CA MET A 64 -16.89 23.83 -0.85
C MET A 64 -16.52 24.11 -2.31
N HIS A 65 -15.23 24.31 -2.60
CA HIS A 65 -14.71 24.58 -3.95
C HIS A 65 -15.49 25.68 -4.70
N PRO A 66 -15.68 26.88 -4.11
CA PRO A 66 -16.56 27.92 -4.70
C PRO A 66 -16.14 28.35 -6.12
N THR A 67 -14.85 28.21 -6.45
CA THR A 67 -14.31 28.48 -7.79
C THR A 67 -14.84 27.54 -8.88
N LEU A 68 -15.43 26.39 -8.52
CA LEU A 68 -16.04 25.47 -9.49
C LEU A 68 -17.31 26.01 -10.14
N VAL A 69 -17.96 27.02 -9.55
CA VAL A 69 -19.12 27.67 -10.17
C VAL A 69 -18.77 28.19 -11.58
N ALA A 70 -17.55 28.70 -11.77
CA ALA A 70 -17.04 29.16 -13.07
C ALA A 70 -16.62 28.03 -14.04
N HIS A 71 -16.67 26.78 -13.58
CA HIS A 71 -16.23 25.58 -14.30
C HIS A 71 -17.38 24.61 -14.63
N ILE A 72 -18.63 25.01 -14.37
CA ILE A 72 -19.80 24.23 -14.77
C ILE A 72 -19.79 24.02 -16.29
N ARG A 73 -20.03 22.78 -16.71
CA ARG A 73 -19.90 22.24 -18.08
C ARG A 73 -18.49 22.24 -18.68
N LYS A 74 -17.46 22.69 -17.94
CA LYS A 74 -16.05 22.58 -18.35
C LYS A 74 -15.46 21.26 -17.84
N GLN A 75 -14.33 20.89 -18.44
CA GLN A 75 -13.50 19.78 -18.00
C GLN A 75 -12.52 20.28 -16.93
N VAL A 76 -12.37 19.49 -15.87
CA VAL A 76 -11.39 19.68 -14.81
C VAL A 76 -10.63 18.38 -14.60
N ARG A 77 -9.37 18.44 -14.21
CA ARG A 77 -8.65 17.26 -13.73
C ARG A 77 -9.20 16.86 -12.37
N VAL A 78 -9.42 15.59 -12.11
CA VAL A 78 -9.80 15.10 -10.77
C VAL A 78 -8.64 14.36 -10.14
N LEU A 79 -8.30 14.73 -8.91
CA LEU A 79 -7.41 13.93 -8.06
C LEU A 79 -8.23 13.25 -6.98
N ARG A 80 -8.05 11.94 -6.76
CA ARG A 80 -8.68 11.22 -5.66
C ARG A 80 -7.68 10.86 -4.58
N GLY A 81 -8.00 11.16 -3.33
CA GLY A 81 -7.18 10.79 -2.17
C GLY A 81 -7.68 9.51 -1.49
N HIS A 82 -6.77 8.77 -0.85
CA HIS A 82 -7.10 7.52 -0.15
C HIS A 82 -8.06 7.65 1.04
N GLN A 83 -8.27 8.87 1.56
CA GLN A 83 -9.23 9.14 2.63
C GLN A 83 -10.66 9.40 2.11
N LEU A 84 -10.83 9.51 0.80
CA LEU A 84 -12.12 9.71 0.16
C LEU A 84 -12.96 8.45 0.35
N ARG A 85 -14.20 8.60 0.84
CA ARG A 85 -15.13 7.46 0.93
C ARG A 85 -15.74 7.18 -0.45
N SER A 86 -14.98 6.46 -1.27
CA SER A 86 -15.33 6.11 -2.65
C SER A 86 -14.77 4.74 -3.01
N HIS A 87 -15.47 4.01 -3.87
CA HIS A 87 -14.93 2.81 -4.50
C HIS A 87 -13.75 3.13 -5.43
N PHE A 88 -13.69 4.37 -5.93
CA PHE A 88 -12.63 4.84 -6.83
C PHE A 88 -11.43 5.40 -6.09
N ALA A 89 -11.46 5.50 -4.76
CA ALA A 89 -10.33 6.03 -3.99
C ALA A 89 -9.11 5.10 -4.14
N PRO A 90 -7.88 5.64 -4.32
CA PRO A 90 -6.68 4.83 -4.30
C PRO A 90 -6.44 4.23 -2.91
N ALA A 91 -5.70 3.12 -2.85
CA ALA A 91 -5.39 2.47 -1.57
C ALA A 91 -4.57 3.36 -0.61
N VAL A 92 -3.66 4.18 -1.16
CA VAL A 92 -2.80 5.13 -0.43
C VAL A 92 -2.57 6.38 -1.27
N GLY A 93 -2.10 7.47 -0.65
CA GLY A 93 -1.74 8.72 -1.33
C GLY A 93 -2.88 9.39 -2.10
N ILE A 94 -2.54 9.99 -3.24
CA ILE A 94 -3.41 10.75 -4.15
C ILE A 94 -3.13 10.31 -5.58
N ARG A 95 -4.18 10.04 -6.37
CA ARG A 95 -4.07 9.61 -7.77
C ARG A 95 -4.72 10.61 -8.72
N ASN A 96 -4.13 10.82 -9.88
CA ASN A 96 -4.73 11.53 -11.01
C ASN A 96 -5.70 10.62 -11.78
N ASP A 97 -6.99 10.95 -11.74
CA ASP A 97 -8.06 10.17 -12.35
C ASP A 97 -8.54 10.77 -13.68
N GLY A 98 -7.71 11.60 -14.30
CA GLY A 98 -7.96 12.18 -15.62
C GLY A 98 -8.93 13.35 -15.58
N LEU A 99 -9.61 13.59 -16.71
CA LEU A 99 -10.49 14.73 -16.90
C LEU A 99 -11.95 14.34 -16.67
N TRP A 100 -12.65 15.20 -15.94
CA TRP A 100 -14.05 15.05 -15.62
C TRP A 100 -14.80 16.32 -15.94
N LYS A 101 -16.01 16.18 -16.44
CA LYS A 101 -16.92 17.29 -16.70
C LYS A 101 -17.76 17.57 -15.47
N VAL A 102 -17.77 18.82 -15.02
CA VAL A 102 -18.63 19.27 -13.92
C VAL A 102 -20.04 19.53 -14.46
N TRP A 103 -20.99 18.64 -14.17
CA TRP A 103 -22.38 18.80 -14.62
C TRP A 103 -23.20 19.69 -13.72
N ARG A 104 -23.02 19.52 -12.41
CA ARG A 104 -23.77 20.24 -11.39
C ARG A 104 -22.84 20.63 -10.27
N TYR A 105 -22.96 21.89 -9.86
CA TYR A 105 -22.45 22.41 -8.60
C TYR A 105 -23.66 22.82 -7.76
N GLY A 106 -23.68 22.40 -6.50
CA GLY A 106 -24.72 22.80 -5.56
C GLY A 106 -24.14 22.88 -4.16
N GLU A 107 -24.40 24.00 -3.50
CA GLU A 107 -24.01 24.24 -2.12
C GLU A 107 -25.29 24.56 -1.32
N ARG A 108 -25.39 24.01 -0.11
CA ARG A 108 -26.42 24.38 0.85
C ARG A 108 -25.75 24.84 2.13
N HIS A 109 -26.05 26.05 2.55
CA HIS A 109 -25.67 26.54 3.86
C HIS A 109 -26.63 26.02 4.94
N GLU A 110 -26.08 25.54 6.04
CA GLU A 110 -26.82 25.13 7.23
C GLU A 110 -26.72 26.20 8.33
N ALA A 111 -27.75 26.30 9.17
CA ALA A 111 -27.79 27.27 10.28
C ALA A 111 -26.61 27.13 11.28
N THR A 112 -25.92 25.99 11.26
CA THR A 112 -24.72 25.68 12.06
C THR A 112 -23.44 26.34 11.53
N GLY A 113 -23.49 27.08 10.42
CA GLY A 113 -22.31 27.64 9.74
C GLY A 113 -21.52 26.61 8.94
N ARG A 114 -22.09 25.42 8.74
CA ARG A 114 -21.55 24.38 7.87
C ARG A 114 -22.23 24.42 6.51
N TYR A 115 -21.53 23.88 5.52
CA TYR A 115 -21.99 23.79 4.16
C TYR A 115 -22.01 22.34 3.70
N LEU A 116 -23.03 22.01 2.91
CA LEU A 116 -23.11 20.75 2.17
C LEU A 116 -22.83 21.02 0.70
N LEU A 117 -21.73 20.49 0.19
CA LEU A 117 -21.39 20.48 -1.22
C LEU A 117 -21.93 19.23 -1.89
N LYS A 118 -22.51 19.43 -3.08
CA LYS A 118 -22.94 18.37 -3.98
C LYS A 118 -22.44 18.66 -5.39
N LEU A 119 -21.60 17.78 -5.92
CA LEU A 119 -21.15 17.82 -7.31
C LEU A 119 -21.63 16.60 -8.06
N ASP A 120 -22.13 16.79 -9.28
CA ASP A 120 -22.31 15.69 -10.23
C ASP A 120 -21.21 15.82 -11.29
N LEU A 121 -20.39 14.77 -11.44
CA LEU A 121 -19.25 14.71 -12.34
C LEU A 121 -19.47 13.58 -13.36
N GLU A 122 -18.97 13.77 -14.59
CA GLU A 122 -18.97 12.75 -15.64
C GLU A 122 -17.57 12.60 -16.20
N GLN A 123 -17.06 11.37 -16.25
CA GLN A 123 -15.75 11.05 -16.80
C GLN A 123 -15.70 11.38 -18.30
N VAL A 124 -14.62 12.02 -18.76
CA VAL A 124 -14.39 12.26 -20.18
C VAL A 124 -13.99 10.94 -20.86
N THR A 125 -14.46 10.69 -22.08
CA THR A 125 -14.12 9.47 -22.83
C THR A 125 -12.78 9.60 -23.56
N GLY A 126 -12.18 8.47 -23.95
CA GLY A 126 -10.91 8.46 -24.71
C GLY A 126 -9.65 8.59 -23.86
N GLN A 127 -9.79 8.41 -22.54
CA GLN A 127 -8.70 8.44 -21.56
C GLN A 127 -8.59 7.11 -20.82
N VAL A 128 -7.56 6.96 -19.97
CA VAL A 128 -7.31 5.71 -19.24
C VAL A 128 -8.57 5.30 -18.48
N SER A 129 -8.98 4.04 -18.70
CA SER A 129 -10.21 3.52 -18.09
C SER A 129 -10.09 3.48 -16.58
N MET A 130 -11.22 3.64 -15.87
CA MET A 130 -11.23 3.57 -14.41
C MET A 130 -10.70 2.21 -13.90
N THR A 131 -10.95 1.12 -14.62
CA THR A 131 -10.42 -0.21 -14.29
C THR A 131 -8.89 -0.26 -14.30
N GLU A 132 -8.24 0.43 -15.22
CA GLU A 132 -6.78 0.54 -15.26
C GLU A 132 -6.26 1.48 -14.17
N LEU A 133 -6.93 2.63 -13.95
CA LEU A 133 -6.56 3.57 -12.89
C LEU A 133 -6.65 2.95 -11.49
N LEU A 134 -7.61 2.05 -11.26
CA LEU A 134 -7.75 1.34 -9.99
C LEU A 134 -6.55 0.44 -9.65
N LYS A 135 -5.68 0.12 -10.61
CA LYS A 135 -4.42 -0.59 -10.36
C LYS A 135 -3.33 0.31 -9.76
N VAL A 136 -3.51 1.62 -9.79
CA VAL A 136 -2.63 2.60 -9.15
C VAL A 136 -3.17 2.94 -7.76
N PRO A 137 -2.34 2.99 -6.71
CA PRO A 137 -0.87 2.93 -6.69
C PRO A 137 -0.28 1.56 -7.06
N GLN A 138 0.81 1.59 -7.82
CA GLN A 138 1.62 0.41 -8.15
C GLN A 138 2.37 -0.08 -6.91
N PRO A 139 2.87 -1.32 -6.89
CA PRO A 139 3.64 -1.82 -5.75
C PRO A 139 4.86 -0.97 -5.37
N SER A 140 5.54 -0.33 -6.33
CA SER A 140 6.62 0.64 -6.04
C SER A 140 6.12 1.89 -5.32
N ASP A 141 4.93 2.38 -5.66
CA ASP A 141 4.32 3.54 -5.01
C ASP A 141 3.95 3.22 -3.56
N LEU A 142 3.63 1.94 -3.26
CA LEU A 142 3.40 1.48 -1.88
C LEU A 142 4.69 1.55 -1.05
N ASP A 143 5.84 1.23 -1.63
CA ASP A 143 7.13 1.34 -0.93
C ASP A 143 7.48 2.81 -0.68
N ASP A 144 7.25 3.68 -1.67
CA ASP A 144 7.44 5.13 -1.53
C ASP A 144 6.48 5.72 -0.49
N TRP A 145 5.25 5.22 -0.40
CA TRP A 145 4.30 5.58 0.65
C TRP A 145 4.78 5.16 2.04
N ASP A 146 5.34 3.96 2.18
CA ASP A 146 5.88 3.49 3.45
C ASP A 146 7.08 4.32 3.90
N LEU A 147 8.00 4.64 2.98
CA LEU A 147 9.10 5.57 3.24
C LEU A 147 8.57 6.94 3.66
N TYR A 148 7.62 7.49 2.91
CA TYR A 148 7.00 8.78 3.19
C TYR A 148 6.38 8.83 4.59
N LYS A 149 5.64 7.79 5.01
CA LYS A 149 5.11 7.69 6.38
C LYS A 149 6.20 7.70 7.43
N ARG A 150 7.32 6.99 7.21
CA ARG A 150 8.47 6.98 8.13
C ARG A 150 9.07 8.39 8.27
N LEU A 151 9.32 9.07 7.14
CA LEU A 151 9.89 10.42 7.13
C LEU A 151 8.99 11.46 7.81
N VAL A 152 7.66 11.34 7.65
CA VAL A 152 6.69 12.17 8.40
C VAL A 152 6.76 11.87 9.90
N ALA A 153 6.83 10.59 10.29
CA ALA A 153 6.90 10.20 11.69
C ALA A 153 8.21 10.64 12.37
N GLU A 154 9.31 10.67 11.63
CA GLU A 154 10.62 11.17 12.07
C GLU A 154 10.70 12.71 12.06
N GLY A 155 9.68 13.40 11.55
CA GLY A 155 9.63 14.86 11.47
C GLY A 155 10.53 15.46 10.39
N VAL A 156 11.09 14.64 9.49
CA VAL A 156 11.86 15.10 8.33
C VAL A 156 10.94 15.84 7.35
N ILE A 157 9.73 15.32 7.17
CA ILE A 157 8.66 15.99 6.42
C ILE A 157 7.75 16.69 7.44
N VAL A 158 7.84 18.02 7.49
CA VAL A 158 7.00 18.87 8.34
C VAL A 158 5.71 19.17 7.60
N ARG A 159 4.56 18.92 8.25
CA ARG A 159 3.24 19.29 7.73
C ARG A 159 2.66 20.43 8.55
N ASP A 160 2.17 21.46 7.89
CA ASP A 160 1.26 22.42 8.52
C ASP A 160 -0.09 21.73 8.73
N ASN A 161 -0.37 21.36 9.98
CA ASN A 161 -1.60 20.65 10.39
C ASN A 161 -2.89 21.50 10.26
N THR A 162 -2.84 22.64 9.58
CA THR A 162 -3.98 23.55 9.40
C THR A 162 -4.90 23.15 8.26
N THR A 163 -4.53 22.18 7.42
CA THR A 163 -5.28 21.83 6.21
C THR A 163 -5.87 20.41 6.19
N ASN A 164 -5.64 19.57 7.21
CA ASN A 164 -6.26 18.24 7.27
C ASN A 164 -6.49 17.76 8.73
N PRO A 165 -7.72 17.75 9.26
CA PRO A 165 -7.97 17.63 10.70
C PRO A 165 -7.87 16.20 11.28
N THR A 166 -7.43 15.18 10.55
CA THR A 166 -7.64 13.77 10.95
C THR A 166 -6.41 12.99 11.40
N MET A 167 -5.22 13.60 11.48
CA MET A 167 -4.01 12.94 12.02
C MET A 167 -3.53 13.46 13.38
N ALA A 168 -4.41 14.12 14.15
CA ALA A 168 -4.15 14.35 15.57
C ALA A 168 -4.38 13.04 16.34
N LYS A 169 -3.39 12.16 16.37
CA LYS A 169 -3.33 11.13 17.42
C LYS A 169 -3.18 11.84 18.76
N SER A 170 -4.15 11.59 19.64
CA SER A 170 -4.12 11.87 21.07
C SER A 170 -2.76 11.46 21.65
N LYS A 171 -1.91 12.44 21.95
CA LYS A 171 -0.81 12.21 22.89
C LYS A 171 -1.46 12.20 24.27
N ASP A 172 -1.61 11.00 24.82
CA ASP A 172 -1.86 10.81 26.24
C ASP A 172 -0.83 11.64 27.02
N SER A 173 -1.37 12.62 27.73
CA SER A 173 -0.67 13.47 28.66
C SER A 173 -0.13 12.60 29.79
N LYS A 174 1.17 12.32 29.74
CA LYS A 174 1.92 11.82 30.90
C LYS A 174 1.96 12.95 31.94
N PRO A 175 1.39 12.81 33.14
CA PRO A 175 1.44 13.88 34.13
C PRO A 175 2.85 13.97 34.74
N ALA A 176 3.22 15.20 35.08
CA ALA A 176 4.48 15.59 35.68
C ALA A 176 4.74 14.86 37.01
N LYS A 177 5.98 14.37 37.19
CA LYS A 177 6.49 13.93 38.49
C LYS A 177 6.88 15.16 39.32
N GLY A 178 6.08 15.46 40.34
CA GLY A 178 6.51 16.20 41.54
C GLY A 178 7.11 15.23 42.55
N GLY A 179 8.23 15.60 43.16
CA GLY A 179 8.91 14.80 44.19
C GLY A 179 8.33 15.02 45.59
N ALA A 180 8.36 13.96 46.39
CA ALA A 180 8.53 13.99 47.85
C ALA A 180 8.80 12.55 48.35
N ALA A 181 9.56 12.46 49.45
CA ALA A 181 10.18 11.27 50.01
C ALA A 181 9.25 10.39 50.87
N ASP A 182 9.65 9.12 51.07
CA ASP A 182 10.04 8.52 52.37
C ASP A 182 9.62 7.04 52.56
N LYS A 183 10.61 6.26 53.05
CA LYS A 183 10.61 5.03 53.86
C LYS A 183 9.91 3.71 53.50
N GLY A 184 10.73 2.66 53.64
CA GLY A 184 10.40 1.29 54.11
C GLY A 184 9.92 0.33 53.02
N GLY A 185 10.37 -0.91 52.86
CA GLY A 185 11.26 -1.78 53.61
C GLY A 185 11.01 -3.23 53.16
N LYS A 186 12.10 -3.97 52.87
CA LYS A 186 12.32 -5.41 53.06
C LYS A 186 11.55 -6.48 52.24
N GLY A 187 12.34 -7.36 51.59
CA GLY A 187 12.09 -8.79 51.33
C GLY A 187 11.25 -9.11 50.09
N ASP A 188 11.45 -10.18 49.32
CA ASP A 188 12.43 -11.27 49.33
C ASP A 188 12.38 -11.95 47.94
N LYS A 189 13.39 -12.77 47.65
CA LYS A 189 13.59 -13.58 46.43
C LYS A 189 12.42 -14.53 46.13
N SER A 190 12.22 -14.85 44.84
CA SER A 190 12.53 -16.20 44.34
C SER A 190 12.29 -16.33 42.83
N ASP A 191 13.34 -16.72 42.14
CA ASP A 191 13.32 -17.47 40.89
C ASP A 191 12.43 -18.73 41.02
N ASN A 192 11.71 -19.13 39.97
CA ASN A 192 12.04 -20.42 39.37
C ASN A 192 11.53 -20.57 37.93
N LYS A 193 12.50 -21.00 37.12
CA LYS A 193 12.48 -21.55 35.78
C LYS A 193 11.98 -23.00 35.85
N SER A 194 11.52 -23.56 34.72
CA SER A 194 11.73 -24.95 34.25
C SER A 194 10.50 -25.51 33.53
N LYS A 195 10.62 -25.76 32.21
CA LYS A 195 10.86 -27.06 31.52
C LYS A 195 9.60 -27.94 31.47
N LYS A 196 9.11 -28.41 30.31
CA LYS A 196 9.70 -29.20 29.19
C LYS A 196 9.11 -30.61 29.23
N GLY A 197 8.41 -31.00 28.16
CA GLY A 197 8.70 -32.25 27.44
C GLY A 197 7.70 -33.42 27.54
N GLY A 198 7.63 -34.15 26.42
CA GLY A 198 7.12 -35.52 26.24
C GLY A 198 5.75 -35.56 25.53
N LYS A 199 5.58 -35.92 24.25
CA LYS A 199 6.07 -37.00 23.35
C LYS A 199 5.41 -38.37 23.58
N GLY A 200 4.83 -38.90 22.49
CA GLY A 200 4.36 -40.28 22.27
C GLY A 200 2.89 -40.27 21.81
N GLY A 201 2.43 -40.84 20.71
CA GLY A 201 2.97 -41.84 19.77
C GLY A 201 1.83 -42.84 19.44
N GLY A 202 1.63 -43.22 18.18
CA GLY A 202 0.81 -44.39 17.81
C GLY A 202 -0.15 -44.23 16.62
N SER A 203 0.16 -44.94 15.54
CA SER A 203 -0.54 -45.01 14.25
C SER A 203 -1.82 -45.87 14.24
N LYS A 204 -2.73 -45.61 13.30
CA LYS A 204 -3.27 -46.63 12.38
C LYS A 204 -3.96 -45.99 11.16
N ALA A 205 -3.80 -46.65 10.02
CA ALA A 205 -4.30 -46.29 8.70
C ALA A 205 -5.77 -46.72 8.52
N ASP A 206 -6.48 -46.10 7.56
CA ASP A 206 -7.31 -46.78 6.57
C ASP A 206 -7.56 -45.86 5.36
N ALA A 207 -7.67 -46.48 4.19
CA ALA A 207 -7.74 -45.87 2.87
C ALA A 207 -9.19 -45.66 2.41
N ASP A 208 -9.45 -44.63 1.61
CA ASP A 208 -10.37 -44.73 0.46
C ASP A 208 -10.09 -43.63 -0.58
N ASP A 209 -10.38 -43.98 -1.83
CA ASP A 209 -10.01 -43.40 -3.11
C ASP A 209 -10.98 -42.33 -3.63
N SER A 210 -10.50 -41.57 -4.63
CA SER A 210 -11.22 -40.93 -5.74
C SER A 210 -11.17 -39.38 -5.86
N GLY A 211 -10.68 -38.91 -7.01
CA GLY A 211 -11.29 -37.76 -7.69
C GLY A 211 -10.57 -36.40 -7.76
N LYS A 212 -9.36 -36.35 -8.34
CA LYS A 212 -8.85 -35.28 -9.24
C LYS A 212 -9.02 -33.79 -8.85
N ALA A 213 -8.08 -33.30 -8.05
CA ALA A 213 -7.39 -32.02 -8.26
C ALA A 213 -5.95 -32.23 -7.74
N THR A 214 -4.92 -31.86 -8.49
CA THR A 214 -3.51 -32.12 -8.14
C THR A 214 -3.08 -31.21 -6.97
N LYS A 215 -3.60 -31.53 -5.79
CA LYS A 215 -3.21 -30.96 -4.51
C LYS A 215 -1.84 -31.56 -4.18
N VAL A 216 -0.81 -30.72 -4.21
CA VAL A 216 0.56 -31.13 -3.91
C VAL A 216 0.54 -31.80 -2.53
N LYS A 217 0.98 -33.07 -2.43
CA LYS A 217 1.17 -33.76 -1.15
C LYS A 217 1.96 -32.85 -0.22
N GLY A 218 1.50 -32.66 1.02
CA GLY A 218 2.08 -31.74 1.98
C GLY A 218 3.51 -32.15 2.34
N ALA A 219 4.48 -31.66 1.56
CA ALA A 219 5.89 -31.79 1.85
C ALA A 219 6.13 -31.30 3.29
N GLN A 220 6.91 -32.05 4.05
CA GLN A 220 7.29 -31.65 5.41
C GLN A 220 8.47 -30.68 5.36
N SER A 221 9.26 -30.75 4.28
CA SER A 221 10.42 -29.89 4.06
C SER A 221 10.62 -29.53 2.59
N ILE A 222 11.16 -28.35 2.36
CA ILE A 222 11.48 -27.83 1.02
C ILE A 222 12.91 -27.29 1.00
N ASN A 223 13.65 -27.55 -0.07
CA ASN A 223 14.94 -26.89 -0.31
C ASN A 223 14.69 -25.64 -1.14
N VAL A 224 15.04 -24.47 -0.61
CA VAL A 224 14.68 -23.19 -1.23
C VAL A 224 15.86 -22.25 -1.37
N ARG A 225 15.82 -21.46 -2.43
CA ARG A 225 16.64 -20.28 -2.62
C ARG A 225 15.76 -19.05 -2.71
N HIS A 226 16.31 -17.91 -2.34
CA HIS A 226 15.64 -16.62 -2.50
C HIS A 226 16.57 -15.51 -2.97
N ILE A 227 15.97 -14.47 -3.55
CA ILE A 227 16.58 -13.15 -3.73
C ILE A 227 15.73 -12.18 -2.93
N LEU A 228 16.28 -11.64 -1.84
CA LEU A 228 15.64 -10.60 -1.05
C LEU A 228 16.03 -9.22 -1.59
N CYS A 229 15.03 -8.38 -1.89
CA CYS A 229 15.17 -6.98 -2.24
C CYS A 229 14.23 -6.15 -1.36
N GLU A 230 14.70 -5.09 -0.69
CA GLU A 230 13.85 -4.22 0.14
C GLU A 230 12.79 -3.51 -0.72
N LYS A 231 13.17 -3.09 -1.94
CA LYS A 231 12.30 -2.33 -2.86
C LYS A 231 11.73 -3.18 -3.99
N PHE A 232 10.49 -2.89 -4.36
CA PHE A 232 9.79 -3.51 -5.49
C PHE A 232 10.55 -3.34 -6.80
N SER A 233 11.03 -2.13 -7.10
CA SER A 233 11.75 -1.83 -8.35
C SER A 233 12.97 -2.72 -8.55
N LYS A 234 13.77 -2.90 -7.48
CA LYS A 234 14.94 -3.79 -7.49
C LYS A 234 14.55 -5.26 -7.65
N SER A 235 13.41 -5.66 -7.09
CA SER A 235 12.86 -7.01 -7.30
C SER A 235 12.39 -7.24 -8.74
N GLU A 236 11.82 -6.21 -9.39
CA GLU A 236 11.38 -6.32 -10.79
C GLU A 236 12.58 -6.41 -11.73
N GLU A 237 13.64 -5.62 -11.50
CA GLU A 237 14.90 -5.75 -12.25
C GLU A 237 15.49 -7.16 -12.12
N ALA A 238 15.52 -7.72 -10.91
CA ALA A 238 15.97 -9.09 -10.71
C ALA A 238 15.08 -10.12 -11.44
N MET A 239 13.76 -9.95 -11.43
CA MET A 239 12.83 -10.79 -12.19
C MET A 239 13.07 -10.69 -13.70
N GLU A 240 13.32 -9.50 -14.23
CA GLU A 240 13.63 -9.29 -15.66
C GLU A 240 14.92 -9.99 -16.06
N ARG A 241 15.99 -9.89 -15.26
CA ARG A 241 17.23 -10.63 -15.49
C ARG A 241 17.01 -12.14 -15.52
N LEU A 242 16.23 -12.68 -14.57
CA LEU A 242 15.87 -14.10 -14.55
C LEU A 242 15.04 -14.51 -15.77
N ARG A 243 14.13 -13.65 -16.25
CA ARG A 243 13.34 -13.88 -17.47
C ARG A 243 14.20 -13.84 -18.74
N ASN A 244 15.25 -13.03 -18.73
CA ASN A 244 16.25 -12.94 -19.81
C ASN A 244 17.22 -14.13 -19.84
N GLY A 245 17.14 -15.05 -18.86
CA GLY A 245 17.91 -16.29 -18.82
C GLY A 245 19.14 -16.25 -17.92
N ASP A 246 19.34 -15.18 -17.14
CA ASP A 246 20.43 -15.13 -16.17
C ASP A 246 20.25 -16.18 -15.08
N LYS A 247 21.37 -16.75 -14.62
CA LYS A 247 21.34 -17.78 -13.59
C LYS A 247 20.91 -17.20 -12.24
N PHE A 248 20.01 -17.90 -11.55
CA PHE A 248 19.48 -17.47 -10.26
C PHE A 248 20.55 -17.15 -9.24
N ASP A 249 21.61 -17.96 -9.17
CA ASP A 249 22.71 -17.76 -8.21
C ASP A 249 23.58 -16.55 -8.53
N ALA A 250 23.66 -16.13 -9.80
CA ALA A 250 24.34 -14.91 -10.21
C ALA A 250 23.51 -13.69 -9.82
N VAL A 251 22.23 -13.66 -10.21
CA VAL A 251 21.31 -12.56 -9.86
C VAL A 251 21.18 -12.43 -8.34
N ALA A 252 21.11 -13.55 -7.60
CA ALA A 252 21.06 -13.53 -6.15
C ALA A 252 22.31 -12.92 -5.50
N ARG A 253 23.51 -13.18 -6.04
CA ARG A 253 24.76 -12.61 -5.49
C ARG A 253 24.87 -11.11 -5.73
N GLU A 254 24.32 -10.61 -6.83
CA GLU A 254 24.42 -9.20 -7.21
C GLU A 254 23.31 -8.34 -6.61
N MET A 255 22.07 -8.83 -6.68
CA MET A 255 20.88 -8.03 -6.38
C MET A 255 20.37 -8.22 -4.95
N SER A 256 20.66 -9.36 -4.32
CA SER A 256 20.09 -9.67 -3.01
C SER A 256 20.73 -8.86 -1.89
N GLU A 257 19.89 -8.36 -0.99
CA GLU A 257 20.26 -7.63 0.22
C GLU A 257 20.33 -8.55 1.46
N ASP A 258 19.93 -9.82 1.32
CA ASP A 258 20.24 -10.83 2.31
C ASP A 258 21.73 -11.18 2.20
N LYS A 259 22.46 -11.10 3.32
CA LYS A 259 23.92 -11.33 3.39
C LYS A 259 24.33 -12.79 3.14
N ALA A 260 23.44 -13.60 2.57
CA ALA A 260 23.65 -14.99 2.23
C ALA A 260 24.58 -15.13 1.01
N ASN A 261 25.89 -15.16 1.28
CA ASN A 261 27.00 -15.36 0.33
C ASN A 261 26.95 -16.67 -0.51
N LYS A 262 25.85 -17.42 -0.50
CA LYS A 262 25.65 -18.70 -1.20
C LYS A 262 24.64 -18.62 -2.35
N GLY A 263 24.60 -17.49 -3.05
CA GLY A 263 23.69 -17.30 -4.20
C GLY A 263 22.22 -17.53 -3.82
N GLY A 264 21.81 -16.99 -2.67
CA GLY A 264 20.44 -17.02 -2.20
C GLY A 264 19.98 -18.33 -1.55
N SER A 265 20.83 -19.34 -1.39
CA SER A 265 20.40 -20.64 -0.81
C SER A 265 20.13 -20.57 0.69
N LEU A 266 18.91 -20.94 1.09
CA LEU A 266 18.49 -21.11 2.49
C LEU A 266 18.53 -22.56 2.96
N GLY A 267 18.79 -23.51 2.04
CA GLY A 267 18.82 -24.94 2.32
C GLY A 267 17.45 -25.55 2.58
N TRP A 268 17.43 -26.72 3.23
CA TRP A 268 16.21 -27.42 3.60
C TRP A 268 15.50 -26.72 4.77
N GLN A 269 14.27 -26.30 4.54
CA GLN A 269 13.40 -25.63 5.50
C GLN A 269 12.18 -26.49 5.78
N THR A 270 11.84 -26.62 7.06
CA THR A 270 10.61 -27.29 7.50
C THR A 270 9.48 -26.29 7.63
N LYS A 271 8.24 -26.78 7.50
CA LYS A 271 7.05 -25.96 7.74
C LYS A 271 7.08 -25.36 9.16
N GLY A 272 6.76 -24.07 9.28
CA GLY A 272 6.77 -23.27 10.50
C GLY A 272 8.07 -22.47 10.76
N ASN A 273 9.12 -22.65 9.94
CA ASN A 273 10.41 -21.97 10.15
C ASN A 273 10.59 -20.70 9.28
N LEU A 274 9.70 -20.46 8.34
CA LEU A 274 9.77 -19.34 7.40
C LEU A 274 8.68 -18.31 7.70
N ASP A 275 8.83 -17.10 7.17
CA ASP A 275 7.78 -16.09 7.21
C ASP A 275 6.48 -16.67 6.58
N PRO A 276 5.29 -16.45 7.18
CA PRO A 276 4.05 -17.09 6.71
C PRO A 276 3.73 -16.84 5.23
N ASP A 277 3.99 -15.64 4.73
CA ASP A 277 3.71 -15.29 3.32
C ASP A 277 4.75 -15.94 2.40
N PHE A 278 6.01 -15.95 2.80
CA PHE A 278 7.08 -16.69 2.11
C PHE A 278 6.77 -18.19 2.04
N GLU A 279 6.44 -18.77 3.19
CA GLU A 279 6.17 -20.20 3.34
C GLU A 279 5.04 -20.63 2.42
N LYS A 280 3.92 -19.92 2.45
CA LYS A 280 2.75 -20.26 1.64
C LYS A 280 3.13 -20.38 0.16
N VAL A 281 3.82 -19.37 -0.39
CA VAL A 281 4.24 -19.37 -1.80
C VAL A 281 5.27 -20.46 -2.06
N ALA A 282 6.27 -20.61 -1.19
CA ALA A 282 7.31 -21.64 -1.34
C ALA A 282 6.74 -23.06 -1.33
N PHE A 283 5.73 -23.35 -0.50
CA PHE A 283 5.06 -24.65 -0.44
C PHE A 283 4.01 -24.85 -1.54
N GLU A 284 3.52 -23.80 -2.20
CA GLU A 284 2.67 -23.89 -3.40
C GLU A 284 3.48 -24.05 -4.70
N LEU A 285 4.68 -23.44 -4.76
CA LEU A 285 5.52 -23.39 -5.97
C LEU A 285 6.15 -24.75 -6.35
N ALA A 286 5.84 -25.27 -7.53
CA ALA A 286 6.42 -26.53 -8.00
C ALA A 286 7.96 -26.51 -7.97
N ALA A 287 8.59 -27.65 -7.67
CA ALA A 287 10.05 -27.75 -7.70
C ALA A 287 10.58 -27.39 -9.09
N SER A 288 11.55 -26.48 -9.10
CA SER A 288 12.31 -26.04 -10.26
C SER A 288 13.27 -27.12 -10.71
N THR A 289 13.45 -27.20 -12.02
CA THR A 289 14.52 -28.00 -12.64
C THR A 289 15.47 -27.08 -13.39
N VAL A 290 16.65 -27.57 -13.75
CA VAL A 290 17.63 -26.81 -14.53
C VAL A 290 17.03 -26.33 -15.86
N ASP A 291 16.18 -27.16 -16.49
CA ASP A 291 15.56 -26.87 -17.79
C ASP A 291 14.27 -26.05 -17.69
N SER A 292 13.66 -25.96 -16.50
CA SER A 292 12.43 -25.22 -16.26
C SER A 292 12.49 -24.56 -14.88
N PRO A 293 13.25 -23.45 -14.75
CA PRO A 293 13.30 -22.69 -13.51
C PRO A 293 11.92 -22.10 -13.23
N LYS A 294 11.42 -22.30 -12.03
CA LYS A 294 10.15 -21.76 -11.54
C LYS A 294 10.43 -20.87 -10.35
N TYR A 295 10.11 -19.61 -10.49
CA TYR A 295 10.28 -18.65 -9.42
C TYR A 295 9.07 -17.74 -9.33
N GLU A 296 8.72 -17.39 -8.11
CA GLU A 296 7.58 -16.53 -7.79
C GLU A 296 8.04 -15.43 -6.84
N ARG A 297 7.51 -14.22 -7.01
CA ARG A 297 7.78 -13.11 -6.09
C ARG A 297 6.71 -13.03 -5.01
N VAL A 298 7.14 -12.80 -3.78
CA VAL A 298 6.26 -12.55 -2.64
C VAL A 298 6.75 -11.36 -1.82
N LYS A 299 5.83 -10.58 -1.24
CA LYS A 299 6.15 -9.51 -0.30
C LYS A 299 6.02 -10.05 1.13
N THR A 300 7.00 -9.76 1.99
CA THR A 300 7.00 -10.08 3.42
C THR A 300 7.33 -8.81 4.22
N GLY A 301 7.42 -8.91 5.56
CA GLY A 301 7.89 -7.80 6.40
C GLY A 301 9.34 -7.37 6.15
N PHE A 302 10.15 -8.19 5.46
CA PHE A 302 11.55 -7.88 5.14
C PHE A 302 11.73 -7.22 3.77
N GLY A 303 10.69 -7.22 2.92
CA GLY A 303 10.76 -6.74 1.54
C GLY A 303 10.17 -7.74 0.56
N TYR A 304 10.74 -7.81 -0.64
CA TYR A 304 10.33 -8.69 -1.71
C TYR A 304 11.29 -9.86 -1.85
N HIS A 305 10.76 -11.07 -1.80
CA HIS A 305 11.50 -12.30 -2.02
C HIS A 305 11.13 -12.89 -3.37
N ILE A 306 12.11 -13.16 -4.22
CA ILE A 306 11.94 -14.03 -5.39
C ILE A 306 12.35 -15.44 -4.95
N ILE A 307 11.41 -16.38 -4.94
CA ILE A 307 11.59 -17.71 -4.37
C ILE A 307 11.79 -18.74 -5.48
N MET A 308 12.76 -19.62 -5.32
CA MET A 308 12.95 -20.80 -6.17
C MET A 308 13.05 -22.06 -5.29
N VAL A 309 12.21 -23.05 -5.57
CA VAL A 309 12.22 -24.33 -4.84
C VAL A 309 13.04 -25.34 -5.64
N GLU A 310 14.10 -25.91 -5.07
CA GLU A 310 14.93 -26.92 -5.72
C GLU A 310 14.51 -28.36 -5.40
N GLY A 311 13.81 -28.57 -4.28
CA GLY A 311 13.45 -29.92 -3.84
C GLY A 311 12.38 -29.94 -2.76
N ARG A 312 11.66 -31.06 -2.65
CA ARG A 312 10.55 -31.28 -1.72
C ARG A 312 10.64 -32.68 -1.13
N LYS A 313 10.40 -32.84 0.18
CA LYS A 313 10.42 -34.12 0.91
C LYS A 313 9.34 -34.15 1.99
#